data_AF-A0A961WW03-F1
#
_entry.id   AF-A0A961WW03-F1
#
_cell.length_a   1.000
_cell.length_b   1.000
_cell.length_c   1.000
_cell.angle_alpha   90.00
_cell.angle_beta   90.00
_cell.angle_gamma   90.00
#
_symmetry.space_group_name_H-M   'P 1'
#
loop_
_entity.id
_entity.type
_entity.pdbx_description
1 polymer ?
#
loop_
_entity_poly.entity_id
_entity_poly.type
_entity_poly.pdbx_seq_one_letter_code
_entity_poly.pdbx_strand_id
1 'polypeptide(L)' 'MSAAAIGALVGLIVAAIDWVLLRTLAGRVDMTETKTALKAAGLVQFVLLPVIGWFAAPYVIGV' A
#
# COMPACT_ATOMS: atom_id res chain seq x y z
N MET A 1 15.65 10.23 11.40
CA MET A 1 14.61 9.16 11.46
C MET A 1 15.30 7.83 11.22
N SER A 2 14.88 6.74 11.85
CA SER A 2 15.46 5.41 11.59
C SER A 2 15.16 4.96 10.15
N ALA A 3 16.01 4.09 9.57
CA ALA A 3 15.77 3.51 8.23
C ALA A 3 14.40 2.81 8.16
N ALA A 4 14.01 2.11 9.22
CA ALA A 4 12.70 1.49 9.35
C ALA A 4 11.54 2.51 9.29
N ALA A 5 11.65 3.65 9.99
CA ALA A 5 10.62 4.69 9.95
C ALA A 5 10.50 5.34 8.55
N ILE A 6 11.63 5.54 7.85
CA ILE A 6 11.63 6.02 6.46
C ILE A 6 10.96 5.01 5.55
N GLY A 7 11.29 3.72 5.70
CA GLY A 7 10.67 2.63 4.97
C GLY A 7 9.15 2.56 5.16
N ALA A 8 8.67 2.68 6.39
CA ALA A 8 7.24 2.70 6.66
C ALA A 8 6.53 3.90 6.02
N LEU A 9 7.14 5.08 6.04
CA LEU A 9 6.61 6.28 5.37
C LEU A 9 6.53 6.10 3.86
N VAL A 10 7.59 5.56 3.25
CA VAL A 10 7.59 5.23 1.82
C VAL A 10 6.50 4.20 1.51
N GLY A 11 6.38 3.14 2.32
CA GLY A 11 5.31 2.15 2.19
C GLY A 11 3.90 2.78 2.30
N LEU A 12 3.73 3.78 3.16
CA LEU A 12 2.47 4.53 3.31
C LEU A 12 2.13 5.34 2.06
N ILE A 13 3.13 6.01 1.47
CA ILE A 13 2.96 6.77 0.23
C ILE A 13 2.60 5.83 -0.92
N VAL A 14 3.29 4.70 -1.04
CA VAL A 14 2.99 3.69 -2.07
C VAL A 14 1.58 3.12 -1.88
N ALA A 15 1.16 2.85 -0.64
CA ALA A 15 -0.20 2.40 -0.35
C ALA A 15 -1.26 3.42 -0.76
N ALA A 16 -1.01 4.71 -0.53
CA ALA A 16 -1.92 5.77 -0.95
C ALA A 16 -2.06 5.82 -2.48
N ILE A 17 -0.94 5.69 -3.21
CA ILE A 17 -0.95 5.63 -4.67
C ILE A 17 -1.74 4.40 -5.15
N ASP A 18 -1.46 3.23 -4.60
CA ASP A 18 -2.13 1.99 -5.02
C ASP A 18 -3.63 2.02 -4.70
N TRP A 19 -4.02 2.55 -3.55
CA TRP A 19 -5.43 2.75 -3.21
C TRP A 19 -6.17 3.63 -4.23
N VAL A 20 -5.54 4.72 -4.70
CA VAL A 20 -6.13 5.58 -5.75
C VAL A 20 -6.27 4.81 -7.07
N LEU A 21 -5.26 4.02 -7.45
CA LEU A 21 -5.30 3.20 -8.66
C LEU A 21 -6.41 2.14 -8.59
N LEU A 22 -6.50 1.39 -7.50
CA LEU A 22 -7.53 0.37 -7.29
C LEU A 22 -8.93 0.98 -7.19
N ARG A 23 -9.07 2.15 -6.56
CA ARG A 23 -10.33 2.88 -6.52
C ARG A 23 -10.77 3.34 -7.91
N THR A 24 -9.83 3.80 -8.73
CA THR A 24 -10.09 4.17 -10.13
C THR A 24 -10.51 2.96 -10.96
N LEU A 25 -9.86 1.82 -10.77
CA LEU A 25 -10.22 0.56 -11.41
C LEU A 25 -11.62 0.07 -10.99
N ALA A 26 -11.94 0.15 -9.70
CA ALA A 26 -13.26 -0.24 -9.19
C ALA A 26 -14.41 0.59 -9.80
N GLY A 27 -14.15 1.85 -10.18
CA GLY A 27 -15.10 2.69 -10.91
C GLY A 27 -15.40 2.21 -12.34
N ARG A 28 -14.54 1.36 -12.90
CA ARG A 28 -14.64 0.84 -14.28
C ARG A 28 -15.14 -0.60 -14.37
N VAL A 29 -15.33 -1.28 -13.26
CA VAL A 29 -15.86 -2.64 -13.21
C VAL A 29 -17.37 -2.57 -13.04
N ASP A 30 -18.14 -3.50 -13.61
CA ASP A 30 -19.59 -3.56 -13.39
C ASP A 30 -19.95 -4.43 -12.18
N MET A 31 -19.26 -5.56 -12.02
CA MET A 31 -19.51 -6.56 -10.98
C MET A 31 -19.24 -6.03 -9.56
N THR A 32 -20.25 -6.15 -8.69
CA THR A 32 -20.24 -5.59 -7.32
C THR A 32 -19.23 -6.30 -6.41
N GLU A 33 -19.06 -7.61 -6.57
CA GLU A 33 -18.10 -8.42 -5.82
C GLU A 33 -16.67 -7.96 -6.10
N THR A 34 -16.33 -7.74 -7.37
CA THR A 34 -15.01 -7.23 -7.76
C THR A 34 -14.77 -5.82 -7.23
N LYS A 35 -15.77 -4.92 -7.28
CA LYS A 35 -15.66 -3.59 -6.65
C LYS A 35 -15.32 -3.69 -5.17
N THR A 36 -15.96 -4.61 -4.48
CA THR A 36 -15.76 -4.82 -3.04
C THR A 36 -14.36 -5.37 -2.76
N ALA A 37 -13.93 -6.36 -3.54
CA ALA A 37 -12.58 -6.91 -3.45
C ALA A 37 -11.49 -5.85 -3.72
N LEU A 38 -11.65 -5.03 -4.75
CA LEU A 38 -10.70 -3.95 -5.09
C LEU A 38 -10.60 -2.89 -3.99
N LYS A 39 -11.74 -2.50 -3.39
CA LYS A 39 -11.77 -1.55 -2.27
C LYS A 39 -11.12 -2.15 -1.01
N ALA A 40 -11.41 -3.41 -0.70
CA ALA A 40 -10.82 -4.11 0.43
C ALA A 40 -9.30 -4.26 0.26
N ALA A 41 -8.84 -4.70 -0.91
CA ALA A 41 -7.42 -4.80 -1.23
C ALA A 41 -6.71 -3.45 -1.05
N GLY A 42 -7.27 -2.36 -1.58
CA GLY A 42 -6.72 -1.02 -1.40
C GLY A 42 -6.63 -0.57 0.06
N LEU A 43 -7.57 -0.96 0.93
CA LEU A 43 -7.50 -0.66 2.36
C LEU A 43 -6.41 -1.48 3.06
N VAL A 44 -6.25 -2.75 2.69
CA VAL A 44 -5.23 -3.65 3.25
C VAL A 44 -3.81 -3.16 2.95
N GLN A 45 -3.60 -2.53 1.78
CA GLN A 45 -2.31 -1.95 1.36
C GLN A 45 -1.77 -0.93 2.38
N PHE A 46 -2.64 -0.16 3.04
CA PHE A 46 -2.23 0.83 4.06
C PHE A 46 -1.61 0.23 5.31
N VAL A 47 -1.74 -1.09 5.52
CA VAL A 47 -1.08 -1.79 6.61
C VAL A 47 0.08 -2.61 6.08
N LEU A 48 -0.14 -3.38 5.00
CA LEU A 48 0.89 -4.28 4.47
C LEU A 48 2.13 -3.52 3.99
N LEU A 49 1.97 -2.48 3.17
CA LEU A 49 3.12 -1.80 2.57
C LEU A 49 3.97 -1.03 3.60
N PRO A 50 3.40 -0.32 4.59
CA PRO A 50 4.21 0.28 5.65
C PRO A 50 4.94 -0.74 6.51
N VAL A 51 4.28 -1.86 6.83
CA VAL A 51 4.91 -2.95 7.60
C VAL A 51 6.08 -3.55 6.80
N ILE A 52 5.87 -3.84 5.51
CA ILE A 52 6.94 -4.30 4.62
C ILE A 52 8.07 -3.28 4.58
N GLY A 53 7.75 -2.00 4.39
CA GLY A 53 8.76 -0.92 4.35
C GLY A 53 9.55 -0.81 5.65
N TRP A 54 8.89 -0.94 6.81
CA TRP A 54 9.54 -0.91 8.12
C TRP A 54 10.61 -1.98 8.26
N PHE A 55 10.31 -3.20 7.82
CA PHE A 55 11.24 -4.33 7.93
C PHE A 55 12.24 -4.42 6.78
N ALA A 56 11.85 -4.04 5.55
CA ALA A 56 12.70 -4.16 4.37
C ALA A 56 13.74 -3.03 4.25
N ALA A 57 13.41 -1.81 4.65
CA ALA A 57 14.27 -0.64 4.43
C ALA A 57 15.68 -0.76 5.05
N PRO A 58 15.88 -1.31 6.27
CA PRO A 58 17.22 -1.51 6.82
C PRO A 58 18.11 -2.41 5.94
N TYR A 59 17.56 -3.48 5.37
CA TYR A 59 18.30 -4.42 4.51
C TYR A 59 18.68 -3.84 3.14
N VAL A 60 17.94 -2.83 2.67
CA VAL A 60 18.20 -2.18 1.37
C VAL A 60 19.15 -0.99 1.52
N ILE A 61 18.98 -0.20 2.59
CA ILE A 61 19.71 1.06 2.79
C ILE A 61 21.04 0.81 3.52
N GLY A 62 21.25 -0.36 4.12
CA GLY A 62 22.54 -0.79 4.67
C GLY A 62 22.94 -0.09 5.97
N VAL A 63 21.95 0.33 6.78
CA VAL A 63 22.13 0.99 8.08
C VAL A 63 21.62 0.10 9.21
#